data_AF-A0A425WKW2-F1
#
_entry.id   AF-A0A425WKW2-F1
#
_cell.length_a   1.000
_cell.length_b   1.000
_cell.length_c   1.000
_cell.angle_alpha   90.00
_cell.angle_beta   90.00
_cell.angle_gamma   90.00
#
_symmetry.space_group_name_H-M   'P 1'
#
loop_
_entity.id
_entity.type
_entity.pdbx_description
1 polymer ?
#
loop_
_entity_poly.entity_id
_entity_poly.type
_entity_poly.pdbx_seq_one_letter_code
_entity_poly.pdbx_strand_id
1 'polypeptide(L)'
;MFIKTLRIVDTTNDVVMRQVDFHMGANLVRDTETSESHNKVGKTTFLKLIDILMGAGNKKLLYTDNATNAITVDLQNIISDRRIAAELELADSLESSHGRIAHLRVDLFPRGHYFIDGERLSASAYRERLNQLIFGINDNVPTFRQLIASFVRVAVGGDSDKFLRMLPNGNYATYRAIYNHLFKISDPRLDKELSELKLSQSRTRESLRQYKRVNGVDTAEQQEQILAALEAEYENWARTYGIAPITSSYEA
;
A
#
# COMPACT_ATOMS: atom_id res chain seq x y z
N MET A 1 -12.54 1.59 -15.99
CA MET A 1 -13.19 2.88 -15.67
C MET A 1 -12.33 4.03 -16.16
N PHE A 2 -12.97 5.10 -16.61
CA PHE A 2 -12.39 6.38 -17.01
C PHE A 2 -12.72 7.45 -15.96
N ILE A 3 -11.90 8.48 -15.89
CA ILE A 3 -12.25 9.71 -15.17
C ILE A 3 -13.22 10.49 -16.05
N LYS A 4 -14.41 10.79 -15.54
CA LYS A 4 -15.45 11.54 -16.25
C LYS A 4 -15.40 13.02 -15.90
N THR A 5 -15.41 13.34 -14.61
CA THR A 5 -15.39 14.73 -14.13
C THR A 5 -14.53 14.84 -12.87
N LEU A 6 -13.88 15.99 -12.71
CA LEU A 6 -13.21 16.40 -11.46
C LEU A 6 -13.81 17.71 -11.01
N ARG A 7 -14.25 17.79 -9.74
CA ARG A 7 -14.79 19.00 -9.13
C ARG A 7 -13.99 19.43 -7.91
N ILE A 8 -13.91 20.74 -7.70
CA ILE A 8 -13.45 21.36 -6.46
C ILE A 8 -14.65 22.07 -5.86
N VAL A 9 -15.00 21.72 -4.61
CA VAL A 9 -16.23 22.14 -3.96
C VAL A 9 -15.90 22.85 -2.64
N ASP A 10 -16.51 24.01 -2.44
CA ASP A 10 -16.62 24.67 -1.15
C ASP A 10 -17.77 24.03 -0.39
N THR A 11 -17.45 23.23 0.63
CA THR A 11 -18.47 22.46 1.35
C THR A 11 -19.18 23.28 2.42
N THR A 12 -18.66 24.46 2.76
CA THR A 12 -19.32 25.40 3.69
C THR A 12 -20.49 26.08 3.01
N ASN A 13 -20.33 26.46 1.74
CA ASN A 13 -21.33 27.20 0.96
C ASN A 13 -22.07 26.34 -0.07
N ASP A 14 -21.69 25.07 -0.21
CA ASP A 14 -22.19 24.12 -1.22
C ASP A 14 -22.02 24.63 -2.66
N VAL A 15 -20.85 25.22 -2.94
CA VAL A 15 -20.53 25.84 -4.24
C VAL A 15 -19.46 25.04 -4.96
N VAL A 16 -19.73 24.66 -6.22
CA VAL A 16 -18.72 24.12 -7.13
C VAL A 16 -17.82 25.26 -7.60
N MET A 17 -16.60 25.32 -7.06
CA MET A 17 -15.62 26.35 -7.42
C MET A 17 -15.02 26.12 -8.80
N ARG A 18 -14.85 24.86 -9.19
CA ARG A 18 -14.33 24.46 -10.50
C ARG A 18 -14.82 23.07 -10.85
N GLN A 19 -15.12 22.88 -12.13
CA GLN A 19 -15.40 21.58 -12.73
C GLN A 19 -14.54 21.41 -13.97
N VAL A 20 -14.02 20.20 -14.16
CA VAL A 20 -13.27 19.79 -15.35
C VAL A 20 -13.90 18.50 -15.86
N ASP A 21 -14.46 18.55 -17.05
CA ASP A 21 -15.02 17.39 -17.74
C ASP A 21 -13.96 16.79 -18.66
N PHE A 22 -13.81 15.46 -18.59
CA PHE A 22 -12.87 14.71 -19.40
C PHE A 22 -13.58 14.11 -20.60
N HIS A 23 -12.88 14.09 -21.74
CA HIS A 23 -13.37 13.47 -22.96
C HIS A 23 -12.54 12.25 -23.34
N MET A 24 -13.06 11.44 -24.26
CA MET A 24 -12.31 10.33 -24.84
C MET A 24 -11.05 10.84 -25.56
N GLY A 25 -9.95 10.10 -25.43
CA GLY A 25 -8.64 10.47 -26.00
C GLY A 25 -7.77 11.31 -25.06
N ALA A 26 -6.83 12.05 -25.64
CA ALA A 26 -5.84 12.81 -24.89
C ALA A 26 -6.42 14.12 -24.33
N ASN A 27 -6.38 14.27 -23.01
CA ASN A 27 -6.76 15.51 -22.32
C ASN A 27 -5.47 16.27 -21.94
N LEU A 28 -5.29 17.49 -22.45
CA LEU A 28 -4.06 18.27 -22.28
C LEU A 28 -4.28 19.46 -21.33
N VAL A 29 -3.48 19.54 -20.26
CA VAL A 29 -3.51 20.66 -19.30
C VAL A 29 -2.47 21.69 -19.70
N ARG A 30 -2.90 22.75 -20.41
CA ARG A 30 -2.03 23.84 -20.88
C ARG A 30 -2.00 25.01 -19.90
N ASP A 31 -0.92 25.79 -19.95
CA ASP A 31 -0.91 27.13 -19.36
C ASP A 31 -1.76 28.12 -20.17
N THR A 32 -2.26 29.15 -19.50
CA THR A 32 -2.70 30.37 -20.17
C THR A 32 -1.48 31.26 -20.36
N GLU A 33 -1.15 31.62 -21.59
CA GLU A 33 0.15 32.18 -22.02
C GLU A 33 0.53 33.56 -21.44
N THR A 34 -0.21 34.09 -20.48
CA THR A 34 -0.04 35.45 -19.94
C THR A 34 0.73 35.54 -18.62
N SER A 35 1.37 34.46 -18.15
CA SER A 35 2.18 34.51 -16.93
C SER A 35 3.68 34.47 -17.23
N GLU A 36 4.33 35.63 -17.21
CA GLU A 36 5.80 35.78 -17.28
C GLU A 36 6.54 35.05 -16.14
N SER A 37 5.83 34.59 -15.09
CA SER A 37 6.39 33.71 -14.06
C SER A 37 6.04 32.25 -14.34
N HIS A 38 7.04 31.50 -14.80
CA HIS A 38 6.99 30.14 -15.32
C HIS A 38 6.58 29.03 -14.31
N ASN A 39 6.01 29.35 -13.14
CA ASN A 39 5.81 28.37 -12.05
C ASN A 39 4.59 28.58 -11.13
N LYS A 40 3.65 29.48 -11.47
CA LYS A 40 2.50 29.81 -10.58
C LYS A 40 1.14 29.25 -11.01
N VAL A 41 1.06 28.56 -12.13
CA VAL A 41 -0.21 28.05 -12.63
C VAL A 41 -0.39 26.63 -12.11
N GLY A 42 -1.45 26.41 -11.31
CA GLY A 42 -1.71 25.23 -10.48
C GLY A 42 -1.90 23.88 -11.21
N LYS A 43 -1.17 23.62 -12.30
CA LYS A 43 -1.13 22.37 -13.06
C LYS A 43 -0.69 21.21 -12.17
N THR A 44 0.43 21.38 -11.47
CA THR A 44 0.92 20.37 -10.53
C THR A 44 -0.09 20.14 -9.41
N THR A 45 -0.71 21.20 -8.89
CA THR A 45 -1.79 21.09 -7.90
C THR A 45 -2.99 20.29 -8.43
N PHE A 46 -3.41 20.52 -9.67
CA PHE A 46 -4.48 19.77 -10.31
C PHE A 46 -4.14 18.27 -10.41
N LEU A 47 -2.95 17.92 -10.86
CA LEU A 47 -2.52 16.52 -10.95
C LEU A 47 -2.38 15.86 -9.55
N LYS A 48 -1.93 16.63 -8.55
CA LYS A 48 -1.89 16.19 -7.14
C LYS A 48 -3.28 15.87 -6.59
N LEU A 49 -4.32 16.61 -7.00
CA LEU A 49 -5.70 16.31 -6.60
C LEU A 49 -6.15 14.94 -7.13
N ILE A 50 -5.84 14.61 -8.38
CA ILE A 50 -6.13 13.29 -8.96
C ILE A 50 -5.44 12.19 -8.13
N ASP A 51 -4.16 12.35 -7.80
CA ASP A 51 -3.43 11.34 -7.00
C ASP A 51 -4.04 11.18 -5.58
N ILE A 52 -4.48 12.27 -4.94
CA ILE A 52 -5.18 12.25 -3.64
C ILE A 52 -6.53 11.53 -3.73
N LEU A 53 -7.33 11.84 -4.75
CA LEU A 53 -8.59 11.14 -5.04
C LEU A 53 -8.34 9.64 -5.30
N MET A 54 -7.20 9.30 -5.88
CA MET A 54 -6.69 7.93 -6.05
C MET A 54 -5.94 7.42 -4.79
N GLY A 55 -6.29 7.93 -3.61
CA GLY A 55 -5.86 7.37 -2.32
C GLY A 55 -4.43 7.71 -1.89
N ALA A 56 -3.76 8.68 -2.53
CA ALA A 56 -2.50 9.19 -2.02
C ALA A 56 -2.67 9.76 -0.60
N GLY A 57 -1.69 9.51 0.25
CA GLY A 57 -1.67 10.05 1.60
C GLY A 57 -1.18 11.50 1.63
N ASN A 58 -1.22 12.09 2.83
CA ASN A 58 -0.61 13.39 3.14
C ASN A 58 -1.11 14.55 2.27
N LYS A 59 -2.40 14.88 2.42
CA LYS A 59 -3.08 16.01 1.75
C LYS A 59 -2.35 17.35 1.88
N LYS A 60 -1.53 17.53 2.93
CA LYS A 60 -0.74 18.75 3.16
C LYS A 60 0.22 19.07 2.02
N LEU A 61 0.69 18.06 1.28
CA LEU A 61 1.56 18.22 0.12
C LEU A 61 0.90 18.96 -1.06
N LEU A 62 -0.40 19.31 -0.97
CA LEU A 62 -1.05 20.26 -1.87
C LEU A 62 -0.53 21.69 -1.69
N TYR A 63 -0.22 22.07 -0.46
CA TYR A 63 0.18 23.43 -0.08
C TYR A 63 1.51 23.47 0.67
N THR A 64 2.22 22.34 0.76
CA THR A 64 3.58 22.23 1.28
C THR A 64 4.51 21.77 0.16
N ASP A 65 5.58 22.53 -0.06
CA ASP A 65 6.64 22.18 -0.98
C ASP A 65 7.50 21.05 -0.41
N ASN A 66 7.72 19.99 -1.19
CA ASN A 66 8.38 18.78 -0.68
C ASN A 66 9.91 18.93 -0.52
N ALA A 67 10.53 19.90 -1.20
CA ALA A 67 11.98 20.10 -1.14
C ALA A 67 12.37 21.06 -0.01
N THR A 68 11.58 22.12 0.17
CA THR A 68 11.87 23.22 1.10
C THR A 68 11.03 23.17 2.38
N ASN A 69 9.98 22.33 2.42
CA ASN A 69 8.93 22.36 3.43
C ASN A 69 8.20 23.71 3.55
N ALA A 70 8.36 24.60 2.56
CA ALA A 70 7.66 25.87 2.53
C ALA A 70 6.15 25.65 2.38
N ILE A 71 5.36 26.43 3.12
CA ILE A 71 3.91 26.33 3.15
C ILE A 71 3.31 27.51 2.39
N THR A 72 2.46 27.24 1.41
CA THR A 72 1.61 28.25 0.77
C THR A 72 0.43 28.54 1.69
N VAL A 73 0.62 29.48 2.62
CA VAL A 73 -0.34 29.81 3.69
C VAL A 73 -1.72 30.18 3.12
N ASP A 74 -1.79 30.97 2.05
CA ASP A 74 -3.06 31.36 1.44
C ASP A 74 -3.88 30.15 0.97
N LEU A 75 -3.23 29.18 0.31
CA LEU A 75 -3.88 27.96 -0.15
C LEU A 75 -4.33 27.08 1.02
N GLN A 76 -3.49 26.98 2.07
CA GLN A 76 -3.86 26.26 3.28
C GLN A 76 -5.10 26.86 3.96
N ASN A 77 -5.15 28.18 4.07
CA ASN A 77 -6.26 28.90 4.69
C ASN A 77 -7.53 28.72 3.86
N ILE A 78 -7.47 28.91 2.53
CA ILE A 78 -8.62 28.65 1.65
C ILE A 78 -9.15 27.23 1.84
N ILE A 79 -8.28 26.22 1.84
CA ILE A 79 -8.67 24.82 2.02
C ILE A 79 -9.35 24.61 3.38
N SER A 80 -8.79 25.19 4.45
CA SER A 80 -9.24 24.96 5.82
C SER A 80 -10.52 25.74 6.15
N ASP A 81 -10.57 27.01 5.80
CA ASP A 81 -11.64 27.94 6.16
C ASP A 81 -12.93 27.67 5.36
N ARG A 82 -12.78 27.41 4.06
CA ARG A 82 -13.90 27.06 3.16
C ARG A 82 -14.19 25.56 3.11
N ARG A 83 -13.47 24.77 3.93
CA ARG A 83 -13.59 23.32 4.01
C ARG A 83 -13.63 22.68 2.62
N ILE A 84 -12.61 22.95 1.81
CA ILE A 84 -12.59 22.51 0.42
C ILE A 84 -12.55 20.99 0.32
N ALA A 85 -13.35 20.44 -0.58
CA ALA A 85 -13.32 19.04 -0.99
C ALA A 85 -12.99 18.93 -2.49
N ALA A 86 -12.37 17.82 -2.86
CA ALA A 86 -12.23 17.39 -4.24
C ALA A 86 -13.15 16.21 -4.50
N GLU A 87 -13.75 16.17 -5.69
CA GLU A 87 -14.62 15.09 -6.13
C GLU A 87 -14.16 14.56 -7.50
N LEU A 88 -14.33 13.26 -7.71
CA LEU A 88 -14.02 12.59 -8.96
C LEU A 88 -15.14 11.63 -9.32
N GLU A 89 -15.70 11.75 -10.51
CA GLU A 89 -16.62 10.77 -11.04
C GLU A 89 -15.85 9.79 -11.93
N LEU A 90 -15.97 8.51 -11.62
CA LEU A 90 -15.44 7.42 -12.43
C LEU A 90 -16.60 6.75 -13.17
N ALA A 91 -16.43 6.50 -14.46
CA ALA A 91 -17.43 5.83 -15.29
C ALA A 91 -16.82 4.67 -16.07
N ASP A 92 -17.60 3.63 -16.39
CA ASP A 92 -17.11 2.55 -17.24
C ASP A 92 -16.83 3.00 -18.69
N SER A 93 -17.56 4.01 -19.14
CA SER A 93 -17.45 4.61 -20.47
C SER A 93 -17.74 6.11 -20.38
N LEU A 94 -17.07 6.89 -21.23
CA LEU A 94 -17.35 8.33 -21.38
C LEU A 94 -18.37 8.62 -22.48
N GLU A 95 -18.63 7.66 -23.36
CA GLU A 95 -19.50 7.84 -24.53
C GLU A 95 -20.91 7.29 -24.29
N SER A 96 -21.05 6.24 -23.46
CA SER A 96 -22.36 5.67 -23.14
C SER A 96 -22.94 6.27 -21.86
N SER A 97 -24.22 6.62 -21.91
CA SER A 97 -25.02 6.99 -20.73
C SER A 97 -25.32 5.80 -19.83
N HIS A 98 -25.07 4.57 -20.32
CA HIS A 98 -25.23 3.32 -19.59
C HIS A 98 -23.87 2.83 -19.10
N GLY A 99 -23.80 2.49 -17.81
CA GLY A 99 -22.58 2.00 -17.17
C GLY A 99 -22.56 2.34 -15.68
N ARG A 100 -21.66 1.72 -14.93
CA ARG A 100 -21.48 2.05 -13.52
C ARG A 100 -20.80 3.42 -13.41
N ILE A 101 -21.35 4.27 -12.55
CA ILE A 101 -20.71 5.50 -12.10
C ILE A 101 -20.34 5.32 -10.63
N ALA A 102 -19.16 5.77 -10.25
CA ALA A 102 -18.73 5.85 -8.86
C ALA A 102 -18.30 7.27 -8.54
N HIS A 103 -18.77 7.78 -7.41
CA HIS A 103 -18.50 9.13 -6.94
C HIS A 103 -17.47 9.08 -5.81
N LEU A 104 -16.26 9.56 -6.09
CA LEU A 104 -15.21 9.69 -5.10
C LEU A 104 -15.22 11.12 -4.56
N ARG A 105 -15.07 11.27 -3.24
CA ARG A 105 -14.87 12.58 -2.62
C ARG A 105 -13.83 12.50 -1.52
N VAL A 106 -12.96 13.51 -1.47
CA VAL A 106 -11.97 13.66 -0.42
C VAL A 106 -12.00 15.10 0.09
N ASP A 107 -12.27 15.25 1.39
CA ASP A 107 -12.15 16.53 2.06
C ASP A 107 -10.67 16.88 2.21
N LEU A 108 -10.23 18.04 1.71
CA LEU A 108 -8.81 18.41 1.65
C LEU A 108 -8.30 19.03 2.96
N PHE A 109 -9.21 19.55 3.79
CA PHE A 109 -8.89 20.20 5.06
C PHE A 109 -8.40 19.22 6.14
N PRO A 110 -7.70 19.71 7.19
CA PRO A 110 -7.25 18.87 8.29
C PRO A 110 -8.40 18.12 8.96
N ARG A 111 -8.20 16.82 9.23
CA ARG A 111 -9.23 15.88 9.73
C ARG A 111 -10.40 15.63 8.76
N GLY A 112 -10.28 16.04 7.51
CA GLY A 112 -11.24 15.73 6.45
C GLY A 112 -11.33 14.24 6.14
N HIS A 113 -12.51 13.80 5.71
CA HIS A 113 -12.83 12.39 5.47
C HIS A 113 -12.68 12.01 3.99
N TYR A 114 -12.90 10.72 3.72
CA TYR A 114 -12.92 10.13 2.39
C TYR A 114 -14.30 9.54 2.18
N PHE A 115 -14.81 9.61 0.96
CA PHE A 115 -16.13 9.12 0.62
C PHE A 115 -16.14 8.41 -0.71
N ILE A 116 -16.91 7.33 -0.79
CA ILE A 116 -17.25 6.65 -2.04
C ILE A 116 -18.77 6.51 -2.06
N ASP A 117 -19.41 7.03 -3.10
CA ASP A 117 -20.87 7.02 -3.26
C ASP A 117 -21.62 7.57 -2.02
N GLY A 118 -21.03 8.59 -1.39
CA GLY A 118 -21.56 9.24 -0.17
C GLY A 118 -21.23 8.52 1.14
N GLU A 119 -20.71 7.29 1.11
CA GLU A 119 -20.32 6.55 2.32
C GLU A 119 -19.00 7.07 2.88
N ARG A 120 -18.99 7.46 4.16
CA ARG A 120 -17.78 7.93 4.85
C ARG A 120 -16.85 6.78 5.24
N LEU A 121 -15.59 6.85 4.81
CA LEU A 121 -14.59 5.81 5.00
C LEU A 121 -13.32 6.34 5.70
N SER A 122 -12.60 5.41 6.35
CA SER A 122 -11.22 5.64 6.78
C SER A 122 -10.27 5.63 5.56
N ALA A 123 -9.05 6.15 5.70
CA ALA A 123 -8.09 6.16 4.60
C ALA A 123 -7.70 4.74 4.12
N SER A 124 -7.67 3.75 5.02
CA SER A 124 -7.40 2.35 4.65
C SER A 124 -8.60 1.73 3.93
N ALA A 125 -9.80 1.86 4.51
CA ALA A 125 -11.03 1.33 3.93
C ALA A 125 -11.32 1.96 2.56
N TYR A 126 -11.05 3.25 2.40
CA TYR A 126 -11.14 3.95 1.11
C TYR A 126 -10.25 3.30 0.03
N ARG A 127 -9.00 2.98 0.36
CA ARG A 127 -8.08 2.31 -0.58
C ARG A 127 -8.50 0.88 -0.89
N GLU A 128 -8.96 0.13 0.10
CA GLU A 128 -9.47 -1.23 -0.12
C GLU A 128 -10.71 -1.22 -1.02
N ARG A 129 -11.63 -0.29 -0.77
CA ARG A 129 -12.83 -0.11 -1.59
C ARG A 129 -12.52 0.34 -3.01
N LEU A 130 -11.54 1.23 -3.19
CA LEU A 130 -11.02 1.56 -4.52
C LEU A 130 -10.41 0.35 -5.24
N ASN A 131 -9.70 -0.52 -4.51
CA ASN A 131 -9.14 -1.75 -5.07
C ASN A 131 -10.22 -2.70 -5.58
N GLN A 132 -11.30 -2.85 -4.81
CA GLN A 132 -12.48 -3.61 -5.22
C GLN A 132 -13.18 -2.98 -6.42
N LEU A 133 -13.37 -1.67 -6.40
CA LEU A 133 -14.09 -0.92 -7.43
C LEU A 133 -13.38 -0.96 -8.79
N ILE A 134 -12.07 -0.69 -8.80
CA ILE A 134 -11.30 -0.48 -10.03
C ILE A 134 -10.64 -1.78 -10.52
N PHE A 135 -10.13 -2.60 -9.60
CA PHE A 135 -9.35 -3.80 -9.93
C PHE A 135 -10.04 -5.12 -9.53
N GLY A 136 -11.17 -5.07 -8.81
CA GLY A 136 -11.88 -6.28 -8.39
C GLY A 136 -11.15 -7.10 -7.31
N ILE A 137 -10.22 -6.49 -6.57
CA ILE A 137 -9.44 -7.18 -5.53
C ILE A 137 -10.04 -6.92 -4.15
N ASN A 138 -10.44 -7.99 -3.45
CA ASN A 138 -11.10 -7.91 -2.13
C ASN A 138 -10.12 -8.02 -0.95
N ASP A 139 -9.01 -8.71 -1.12
CA ASP A 139 -8.03 -9.06 -0.09
C ASP A 139 -6.84 -8.10 -0.02
N ASN A 140 -6.89 -7.01 -0.80
CA ASN A 140 -5.87 -5.96 -0.82
C ASN A 140 -4.45 -6.47 -1.19
N VAL A 141 -4.36 -7.54 -1.99
CA VAL A 141 -3.11 -8.10 -2.51
C VAL A 141 -3.20 -8.26 -4.04
N PRO A 142 -2.46 -7.45 -4.82
CA PRO A 142 -1.69 -6.27 -4.42
C PRO A 142 -2.58 -5.15 -3.88
N THR A 143 -1.97 -4.21 -3.14
CA THR A 143 -2.70 -3.05 -2.63
C THR A 143 -3.09 -2.08 -3.74
N PHE A 144 -4.13 -1.27 -3.53
CA PHE A 144 -4.56 -0.29 -4.54
C PHE A 144 -3.43 0.65 -4.99
N ARG A 145 -2.61 1.14 -4.04
CA ARG A 145 -1.49 2.04 -4.34
C ARG A 145 -0.36 1.38 -5.13
N GLN A 146 -0.23 0.06 -5.03
CA GLN A 146 0.72 -0.70 -5.83
C GLN A 146 0.26 -0.83 -7.29
N LEU A 147 -1.04 -1.01 -7.51
CA LEU A 147 -1.62 -1.17 -8.86
C LEU A 147 -1.81 0.17 -9.57
N ILE A 148 -2.37 1.17 -8.89
CA ILE A 148 -2.71 2.45 -9.52
C ILE A 148 -1.47 3.22 -9.97
N ALA A 149 -0.29 2.95 -9.38
CA ALA A 149 0.98 3.54 -9.79
C ALA A 149 1.39 3.22 -11.23
N SER A 150 0.82 2.15 -11.83
CA SER A 150 0.99 1.85 -13.26
C SER A 150 0.20 2.80 -14.17
N PHE A 151 -0.86 3.42 -13.66
CA PHE A 151 -1.80 4.25 -14.43
C PHE A 151 -1.66 5.74 -14.10
N VAL A 152 -1.52 6.08 -12.81
CA VAL A 152 -1.32 7.45 -12.32
C VAL A 152 0.15 7.63 -11.97
N ARG A 153 0.88 8.30 -12.85
CA ARG A 153 2.33 8.50 -12.75
C ARG A 153 2.75 9.76 -12.02
N VAL A 154 1.78 10.51 -11.51
CA VAL A 154 2.02 11.72 -10.72
C VAL A 154 2.07 11.33 -9.25
N ALA A 155 3.06 11.84 -8.52
CA ALA A 155 3.16 11.66 -7.09
C ALA A 155 3.00 13.00 -6.36
N VAL A 156 2.16 13.04 -5.31
CA VAL A 156 2.01 14.27 -4.50
C VAL A 156 3.34 14.75 -3.89
N GLY A 157 4.27 13.82 -3.63
CA GLY A 157 5.61 14.10 -3.12
C GLY A 157 6.66 14.54 -4.16
N GLY A 158 6.28 14.84 -5.41
CA GLY A 158 7.16 15.45 -6.42
C GLY A 158 7.79 14.51 -7.45
N ASP A 159 8.30 15.13 -8.52
CA ASP A 159 8.85 14.54 -9.75
C ASP A 159 10.38 14.32 -9.69
N SER A 160 10.87 13.57 -8.70
CA SER A 160 12.21 12.98 -8.85
C SER A 160 12.14 11.72 -9.74
N ASP A 161 13.30 11.17 -10.12
CA ASP A 161 13.54 9.97 -10.97
C ASP A 161 12.66 8.72 -10.68
N LYS A 162 11.81 8.80 -9.65
CA LYS A 162 10.70 7.91 -9.34
C LYS A 162 9.78 7.64 -10.53
N PHE A 163 9.65 8.49 -11.54
CA PHE A 163 8.92 8.11 -12.76
C PHE A 163 9.51 6.86 -13.43
N LEU A 164 10.84 6.67 -13.35
CA LEU A 164 11.55 5.51 -13.89
C LEU A 164 11.21 4.22 -13.13
N ARG A 165 10.64 4.29 -11.92
CA ARG A 165 10.27 3.14 -11.10
C ARG A 165 8.78 3.13 -10.80
N MET A 166 8.06 2.09 -11.23
CA MET A 166 6.65 1.90 -10.90
C MET A 166 6.38 1.88 -9.40
N LEU A 167 7.28 1.28 -8.64
CA LEU A 167 7.21 1.23 -7.18
C LEU A 167 8.52 1.72 -6.59
N PRO A 168 8.50 2.72 -5.68
CA PRO A 168 9.72 3.24 -5.05
C PRO A 168 10.50 2.15 -4.29
N ASN A 169 9.80 1.27 -3.58
CA ASN A 169 10.36 0.24 -2.69
C ASN A 169 9.83 -1.17 -3.02
N GLY A 170 9.46 -1.44 -4.28
CA GLY A 170 8.90 -2.73 -4.68
C GLY A 170 9.96 -3.83 -4.71
N ASN A 171 9.68 -4.99 -4.11
CA ASN A 171 10.50 -6.19 -4.27
C ASN A 171 9.99 -7.05 -5.44
N TYR A 172 10.78 -8.07 -5.83
CA TYR A 172 10.40 -8.96 -6.94
C TYR A 172 9.02 -9.62 -6.75
N ALA A 173 8.68 -10.01 -5.52
CA ALA A 173 7.37 -10.62 -5.23
C ALA A 173 6.22 -9.64 -5.45
N THR A 174 6.40 -8.37 -5.05
CA THR A 174 5.41 -7.31 -5.28
C THR A 174 5.22 -7.02 -6.76
N TYR A 175 6.31 -6.89 -7.53
CA TYR A 175 6.21 -6.70 -8.99
C TYR A 175 5.52 -7.88 -9.67
N ARG A 176 5.87 -9.11 -9.27
CA ARG A 176 5.23 -10.33 -9.79
C ARG A 176 3.73 -10.34 -9.49
N ALA A 177 3.33 -10.05 -8.25
CA ALA A 177 1.91 -9.98 -7.86
C ALA A 177 1.12 -8.95 -8.69
N ILE A 178 1.71 -7.77 -8.95
CA ILE A 178 1.12 -6.74 -9.79
C ILE A 178 0.96 -7.22 -11.22
N TYR A 179 2.02 -7.73 -11.84
CA TYR A 179 1.97 -8.19 -13.23
C TYR A 179 1.03 -9.38 -13.39
N ASN A 180 1.03 -10.31 -12.43
CA ASN A 180 0.14 -11.46 -12.47
C ASN A 180 -1.33 -11.04 -12.42
N HIS A 181 -1.67 -10.02 -11.63
CA HIS A 181 -3.01 -9.44 -11.64
C HIS A 181 -3.31 -8.70 -12.94
N LEU A 182 -2.47 -7.74 -13.34
CA LEU A 182 -2.71 -6.86 -14.50
C LEU A 182 -2.80 -7.64 -15.82
N PHE A 183 -1.98 -8.67 -15.99
CA PHE A 183 -1.95 -9.52 -17.19
C PHE A 183 -2.76 -10.81 -17.03
N LYS A 184 -3.43 -11.02 -15.89
CA LYS A 184 -4.23 -12.22 -15.59
C LYS A 184 -3.45 -13.53 -15.77
N ILE A 185 -2.19 -13.56 -15.34
CA ILE A 185 -1.28 -14.72 -15.50
C ILE A 185 -1.54 -15.77 -14.42
N SER A 186 -1.66 -15.35 -13.15
CA SER A 186 -1.89 -16.24 -12.00
C SER A 186 -2.51 -15.47 -10.84
N ASP A 187 -3.05 -16.20 -9.86
CA ASP A 187 -3.59 -15.59 -8.64
C ASP A 187 -2.44 -15.02 -7.77
N PRO A 188 -2.39 -13.69 -7.53
CA PRO A 188 -1.38 -13.06 -6.68
C PRO A 188 -1.34 -13.62 -5.25
N ARG A 189 -2.44 -14.22 -4.77
CA ARG A 189 -2.52 -14.85 -3.44
C ARG A 189 -1.56 -16.01 -3.32
N LEU A 190 -1.52 -16.87 -4.33
CA LEU A 190 -0.65 -18.03 -4.36
C LEU A 190 0.83 -17.61 -4.34
N ASP A 191 1.17 -16.49 -4.98
CA ASP A 191 2.54 -15.97 -4.94
C ASP A 191 2.93 -15.42 -3.56
N LYS A 192 1.99 -14.74 -2.88
CA LYS A 192 2.21 -14.24 -1.52
C LYS A 192 2.40 -15.41 -0.55
N GLU A 193 1.52 -16.41 -0.60
CA GLU A 193 1.60 -17.62 0.21
C GLU A 193 2.91 -18.39 -0.06
N LEU A 194 3.29 -18.57 -1.33
CA LEU A 194 4.57 -19.19 -1.70
C LEU A 194 5.77 -18.42 -1.14
N SER A 195 5.71 -17.08 -1.14
CA SER A 195 6.77 -16.24 -0.57
C SER A 195 6.87 -16.41 0.95
N GLU A 196 5.74 -16.46 1.66
CA GLU A 196 5.68 -16.66 3.11
C GLU A 196 6.18 -18.06 3.50
N LEU A 197 5.77 -19.09 2.76
CA LEU A 197 6.25 -20.46 2.94
C LEU A 197 7.76 -20.59 2.72
N LYS A 198 8.31 -19.94 1.69
CA LYS A 198 9.77 -19.91 1.47
C LYS A 198 10.53 -19.23 2.60
N LEU A 199 9.98 -18.14 3.14
CA LEU A 199 10.58 -17.43 4.27
C LEU A 199 10.57 -18.31 5.52
N SER A 200 9.44 -18.97 5.80
CA SER A 200 9.29 -19.92 6.91
C SER A 200 10.29 -21.06 6.78
N GLN A 201 10.36 -21.70 5.60
CA GLN A 201 11.32 -22.77 5.32
C GLN A 201 12.78 -22.32 5.54
N SER A 202 13.12 -21.10 5.12
CA SER A 202 14.47 -20.55 5.33
C SER A 202 14.78 -20.37 6.81
N ARG A 203 13.84 -19.82 7.59
CA ARG A 203 13.99 -19.64 9.04
C ARG A 203 14.14 -20.98 9.74
N THR A 204 13.28 -21.95 9.44
CA THR A 204 13.36 -23.30 10.01
C THR A 204 14.69 -23.97 9.69
N ARG A 205 15.20 -23.82 8.45
CA ARG A 205 16.54 -24.31 8.07
C ARG A 205 17.65 -23.62 8.86
N GLU A 206 17.56 -22.33 9.09
CA GLU A 206 18.55 -21.58 9.86
C GLU A 206 18.54 -21.97 11.34
N SER A 207 17.36 -22.07 11.96
CA SER A 207 17.20 -22.58 13.32
C SER A 207 17.76 -24.00 13.46
N LEU A 208 17.48 -24.88 12.48
CA LEU A 208 18.04 -26.23 12.46
C LEU A 208 19.58 -26.19 12.38
N ARG A 209 20.16 -25.34 11.53
CA ARG A 209 21.63 -25.19 11.44
C ARG A 209 22.24 -24.67 12.75
N GLN A 210 21.61 -23.70 13.40
CA GLN A 210 22.09 -23.18 14.68
C GLN A 210 22.00 -24.24 15.78
N TYR A 211 20.90 -24.98 15.85
CA TYR A 211 20.72 -26.09 16.77
C TYR A 211 21.81 -27.15 16.61
N LYS A 212 22.07 -27.60 15.37
CA LYS A 212 23.15 -28.55 15.07
C LYS A 212 24.52 -28.03 15.50
N ARG A 213 24.80 -26.73 15.26
CA ARG A 213 26.07 -26.10 15.63
C ARG A 213 26.28 -26.01 17.15
N VAL A 214 25.24 -25.65 17.92
CA VAL A 214 25.34 -25.51 19.39
C VAL A 214 25.53 -26.87 20.05
N ASN A 215 24.80 -27.89 19.58
CA ASN A 215 24.86 -29.21 20.18
C ASN A 215 26.04 -30.05 19.65
N GLY A 216 26.68 -29.64 18.54
CA GLY A 216 27.74 -30.41 17.90
C GLY A 216 27.25 -31.72 17.30
N VAL A 217 25.95 -31.84 17.03
CA VAL A 217 25.31 -33.06 16.56
C VAL A 217 24.56 -32.82 15.27
N ASP A 218 24.81 -33.65 14.26
CA ASP A 218 24.24 -33.49 12.93
C ASP A 218 22.98 -34.34 12.67
N THR A 219 22.77 -35.39 13.46
CA THR A 219 21.68 -36.38 13.27
C THR A 219 21.01 -36.76 14.59
N ALA A 220 19.72 -37.10 14.55
CA ALA A 220 18.97 -37.52 15.74
C ALA A 220 19.60 -38.76 16.42
N GLU A 221 20.13 -39.69 15.62
CA GLU A 221 20.81 -40.90 16.12
C GLU A 221 22.06 -40.59 16.96
N GLN A 222 22.86 -39.60 16.54
CA GLN A 222 24.01 -39.15 17.33
C GLN A 222 23.56 -38.49 18.64
N GLN A 223 22.38 -37.85 18.68
CA GLN A 223 21.84 -37.26 19.91
C GLN A 223 21.37 -38.34 20.87
N GLU A 224 20.69 -39.36 20.37
CA GLU A 224 20.28 -40.53 21.18
C GLU A 224 21.49 -41.25 21.77
N GLN A 225 22.58 -41.39 21.01
CA GLN A 225 23.82 -41.99 21.52
C GLN A 225 24.48 -41.17 22.63
N ILE A 226 24.52 -39.84 22.49
CA ILE A 226 25.06 -38.96 23.55
C ILE A 226 24.15 -38.98 24.78
N LEU A 227 22.83 -38.97 24.60
CA LEU A 227 21.86 -39.07 25.69
C LEU A 227 22.04 -40.38 26.46
N ALA A 228 22.09 -41.52 25.75
CA ALA A 228 22.30 -42.83 26.35
C ALA A 228 23.64 -42.93 27.10
N ALA A 229 24.70 -42.30 26.58
CA ALA A 229 26.00 -42.25 27.26
C ALA A 229 25.95 -41.41 28.55
N LEU A 230 25.28 -40.24 28.52
CA LEU A 230 25.09 -39.39 29.70
C LEU A 230 24.19 -40.05 30.75
N GLU A 231 23.13 -40.75 30.34
CA GLU A 231 22.27 -41.53 31.22
C GLU A 231 23.07 -42.65 31.90
N ALA A 232 23.93 -43.36 31.17
CA ALA A 232 24.81 -44.38 31.73
C ALA A 232 25.87 -43.81 32.70
N GLU A 233 26.45 -42.65 32.40
CA GLU A 233 27.35 -41.94 33.33
C GLU A 233 26.61 -41.50 34.59
N TYR A 234 25.40 -40.97 34.45
CA TYR A 234 24.55 -40.57 35.57
C TYR A 234 24.16 -41.76 36.45
N GLU A 235 23.78 -42.89 35.86
CA GLU A 235 23.50 -44.12 36.62
C GLU A 235 24.71 -44.60 37.41
N ASN A 236 25.90 -44.56 36.81
CA ASN A 236 27.14 -44.96 37.49
C ASN A 236 27.50 -43.99 38.64
N TRP A 237 27.32 -42.70 38.43
CA TRP A 237 27.48 -41.68 39.48
C TRP A 237 26.46 -41.87 40.61
N ALA A 238 25.18 -42.08 40.27
CA ALA A 238 24.10 -42.33 41.22
C ALA A 238 24.34 -43.59 42.07
N ARG A 239 24.87 -44.68 41.48
CA ARG A 239 25.29 -45.88 42.21
C ARG A 239 26.46 -45.63 43.15
N THR A 240 27.41 -44.78 42.77
CA THR A 240 28.61 -44.49 43.56
C THR A 240 28.28 -43.61 44.77
N TYR A 241 27.30 -42.72 44.66
CA TYR A 241 26.90 -41.78 45.72
C TYR A 241 25.56 -42.13 46.41
N GLY A 242 24.95 -43.27 46.10
CA GLY A 242 23.76 -43.77 46.78
C GLY A 242 22.49 -42.94 46.55
N ILE A 243 22.36 -42.28 45.40
CA ILE A 243 21.21 -41.45 45.03
C ILE A 243 20.27 -42.29 44.16
N ALA A 244 18.95 -42.27 44.45
CA ALA A 244 17.97 -43.02 43.68
C ALA A 244 17.91 -42.53 42.21
N PRO A 245 17.82 -43.44 41.22
CA PRO A 245 17.77 -43.05 39.82
C PRO A 245 16.52 -42.22 39.53
N ILE A 246 16.65 -41.24 38.64
CA ILE A 246 15.51 -40.48 38.10
C ILE A 246 14.69 -41.48 37.30
N THR A 247 13.55 -41.89 37.84
CA THR A 247 12.59 -42.69 37.08
C THR A 247 12.00 -41.80 36.01
N SER A 248 12.24 -42.16 34.74
CA SER A 248 11.57 -41.56 33.60
C SER A 248 10.08 -41.89 33.67
N SER A 249 9.29 -40.98 34.22
CA SER A 249 7.86 -40.93 33.97
C SER A 249 7.57 -39.74 33.06
N TYR A 250 7.93 -39.87 31.79
CA TYR A 250 7.28 -39.15 30.71
C TYR A 250 6.74 -40.19 29.72
N GLU A 251 5.74 -40.95 30.17
CA GLU A 251 4.79 -41.58 29.25
C GLU A 251 3.64 -40.60 29.00
N ALA A 252 3.57 -40.15 27.73
CA ALA A 252 2.46 -39.57 26.97
C ALA A 252 1.64 -38.41 27.56
#